data_AF-J3F840-F1
#
_entry.id   AF-J3F840-F1
#
_cell.length_a   1.000
_cell.length_b   1.000
_cell.length_c   1.000
_cell.angle_alpha   90.00
_cell.angle_beta   90.00
_cell.angle_gamma   90.00
#
_symmetry.space_group_name_H-M   'P 1'
#
loop_
_entity.id
_entity.type
_entity.pdbx_description
1 polymer ?
#
loop_
_entity_poly.entity_id
_entity_poly.type
_entity_poly.pdbx_seq_one_letter_code
_entity_poly.pdbx_strand_id
1 'polypeptide(L)' 'MAKFTTEGDLRREINMKIKRLMDLGCYRGLRHRRGLPVRGQRTKTNARTRKGPRKPIRK' A
#
# COMPACT_ATOMS: atom_id res chain seq x y z
N MET A 1 25.32 20.93 6.00
CA MET A 1 24.31 20.85 4.92
C MET A 1 23.65 19.47 4.96
N ALA A 2 22.32 19.42 5.03
CA ALA A 2 21.56 18.16 5.16
C ALA A 2 21.67 17.33 3.86
N LYS A 3 22.33 16.17 3.94
CA LYS A 3 22.66 15.30 2.80
C LYS A 3 21.53 14.32 2.43
N PHE A 4 20.47 14.28 3.22
CA PHE A 4 19.40 13.28 3.10
C PHE A 4 18.05 13.95 2.86
N THR A 5 17.24 13.34 1.98
CA THR A 5 15.84 13.72 1.81
C THR A 5 15.06 13.27 3.04
N THR A 6 14.51 14.21 3.78
CA THR A 6 13.77 13.96 5.02
C THR A 6 12.33 14.46 4.93
N GLU A 7 11.50 14.00 5.86
CA GLU A 7 10.15 14.52 6.11
C GLU A 7 9.26 14.66 4.86
N GLY A 8 9.00 15.90 4.43
CA GLY A 8 8.06 16.24 3.38
C GLY A 8 8.48 15.72 2.01
N ASP A 9 9.75 15.90 1.66
CA ASP A 9 10.28 15.48 0.37
C ASP A 9 10.26 13.96 0.23
N LEU A 10 10.67 13.25 1.29
CA LEU A 10 10.63 11.79 1.31
C LEU A 10 9.18 11.25 1.23
N ARG A 11 8.22 11.89 1.94
CA ARG A 11 6.81 11.52 1.86
C ARG A 11 6.25 11.72 0.45
N ARG A 12 6.58 12.84 -0.20
CA ARG A 12 6.16 13.14 -1.58
C ARG A 12 6.75 12.13 -2.55
N GLU A 13 8.03 11.81 -2.43
CA GLU A 13 8.71 10.83 -3.27
C GLU A 13 8.07 9.44 -3.17
N ILE A 14 7.80 8.96 -1.96
CA ILE A 14 7.14 7.66 -1.73
C ILE A 14 5.73 7.65 -2.31
N ASN A 15 4.96 8.73 -2.10
CA ASN A 15 3.60 8.83 -2.63
C ASN A 15 3.60 8.81 -4.17
N MET A 16 4.55 9.49 -4.82
CA MET A 16 4.70 9.45 -6.27
C MET A 16 5.05 8.05 -6.77
N LYS A 17 5.94 7.32 -6.07
CA LYS A 17 6.26 5.92 -6.39
C LYS A 17 5.02 5.03 -6.31
N ILE A 18 4.19 5.17 -5.28
CA ILE A 18 2.96 4.38 -5.11
C ILE A 18 1.92 4.75 -6.17
N LYS A 19 1.74 6.04 -6.45
CA LYS A 19 0.81 6.53 -7.49
C LYS A 19 1.17 5.99 -8.87
N ARG A 20 2.45 6.07 -9.26
CA ARG A 20 2.96 5.47 -10.50
C ARG A 20 2.60 3.99 -10.63
N LEU A 21 2.75 3.20 -9.56
CA LEU A 21 2.38 1.77 -9.59
C LEU A 21 0.87 1.57 -9.79
N MET A 22 0.04 2.41 -9.17
CA MET A 22 -1.42 2.33 -9.31
C MET A 22 -1.89 2.73 -10.71
N ASP A 23 -1.28 3.74 -11.31
CA ASP A 23 -1.63 4.24 -12.65
C ASP A 23 -1.22 3.25 -13.74
N LEU A 24 -0.05 2.61 -13.58
CA LEU A 24 0.46 1.57 -14.50
C LEU A 24 -0.39 0.28 -14.49
N GLY A 25 -1.18 0.05 -13.44
CA GLY A 25 -2.08 -1.12 -13.36
C GLY A 25 -1.39 -2.46 -13.11
N CYS A 26 -0.11 -2.48 -12.74
CA CYS A 26 0.60 -3.73 -12.41
C CYS A 26 0.02 -4.41 -11.16
N TYR A 27 0.38 -5.68 -10.93
CA TYR A 27 -0.08 -6.45 -9.76
C TYR A 27 0.09 -5.66 -8.45
N ARG A 28 1.25 -5.06 -8.23
CA ARG A 28 1.52 -4.25 -7.03
C ARG A 28 0.56 -3.07 -6.92
N GLY A 29 0.32 -2.34 -8.00
CA GLY A 29 -0.64 -1.22 -8.07
C GLY A 29 -2.06 -1.63 -7.72
N LEU A 30 -2.54 -2.75 -8.28
CA LEU A 30 -3.86 -3.29 -7.98
C LEU A 30 -3.99 -3.67 -6.50
N ARG A 31 -2.94 -4.21 -5.88
CA ARG A 31 -2.91 -4.53 -4.44
C ARG A 31 -2.87 -3.27 -3.56
N HIS A 32 -2.15 -2.23 -4.00
CA HIS A 32 -2.18 -0.91 -3.35
C HIS A 32 -3.59 -0.32 -3.36
N ARG A 33 -4.26 -0.33 -4.51
CA ARG A 33 -5.65 0.16 -4.70
C ARG A 33 -6.66 -0.62 -3.85
N ARG A 34 -6.56 -1.96 -3.82
CA ARG A 34 -7.52 -2.84 -3.12
C ARG A 34 -7.27 -2.99 -1.61
N GLY A 35 -6.29 -2.29 -1.03
CA GLY A 35 -6.03 -2.44 0.41
C GLY A 35 -5.43 -3.81 0.79
N LEU A 36 -4.72 -4.48 -0.12
CA LEU A 36 -4.16 -5.82 0.12
C LEU A 36 -2.64 -5.79 0.28
N PRO A 37 -2.05 -6.84 0.88
CA PRO A 37 -0.62 -7.07 0.85
C PRO A 37 -0.02 -7.12 -0.55
N VAL A 38 1.14 -6.47 -0.70
CA VAL A 38 1.82 -6.25 -1.99
C VAL A 38 2.96 -7.25 -2.21
N ARG A 39 3.54 -7.81 -1.14
CA ARG A 39 4.75 -8.67 -1.18
C ARG A 39 4.45 -10.18 -1.17
N GLY A 40 3.36 -10.61 -1.79
CA GLY A 40 3.03 -12.05 -1.90
C GLY A 40 2.54 -12.73 -0.60
N GLN A 41 2.20 -11.96 0.43
CA GLN A 41 1.72 -12.52 1.70
C GLN A 41 0.33 -13.16 1.54
N ARG A 42 0.04 -14.19 2.35
CA ARG A 42 -1.28 -14.87 2.40
C ARG A 42 -2.38 -13.88 2.83
N THR A 43 -3.54 -13.95 2.17
CA THR A 43 -4.69 -13.01 2.39
C THR A 43 -6.00 -13.68 2.81
N LYS A 44 -6.02 -15.02 2.88
CA LYS A 44 -7.19 -15.83 3.27
C LYS A 44 -7.54 -15.64 4.75
N THR A 45 -6.54 -15.72 5.63
CA THR A 45 -6.71 -15.61 7.09
C THR A 45 -6.22 -14.26 7.62
N ASN A 46 -4.91 -14.07 7.63
CA ASN A 46 -4.23 -12.89 8.18
C ASN A 46 -4.09 -11.79 7.11
N ALA A 47 -3.47 -10.65 7.47
CA ALA A 47 -3.35 -9.38 6.72
C ALA A 47 -4.23 -8.21 7.21
N ARG A 48 -4.57 -8.17 8.51
CA ARG A 48 -5.39 -7.08 9.09
C ARG A 48 -4.72 -5.70 8.98
N THR A 49 -3.40 -5.61 9.07
CA THR A 49 -2.67 -4.34 8.92
C THR A 49 -2.97 -3.62 7.60
N ARG A 50 -3.20 -4.37 6.50
CA ARG A 50 -3.62 -3.79 5.22
C ARG A 50 -5.13 -3.80 4.98
N LYS A 51 -5.82 -4.88 5.38
CA LYS A 51 -7.28 -5.05 5.17
C LYS A 51 -8.14 -4.21 6.14
N GLY A 52 -7.56 -3.62 7.18
CA GLY A 52 -8.27 -2.90 8.25
C GLY A 52 -8.91 -3.82 9.30
N PRO A 53 -9.85 -3.33 10.12
CA PRO A 53 -10.56 -4.11 11.15
C PRO A 53 -11.60 -5.08 10.56
N ARG A 54 -11.90 -6.18 11.28
CA ARG A 54 -12.75 -7.27 10.78
C ARG A 54 -14.16 -6.75 10.52
N LYS A 55 -14.57 -6.75 9.26
CA LYS A 55 -15.95 -6.47 8.86
C LYS A 55 -16.75 -7.78 9.01
N PRO A 56 -17.61 -7.93 10.02
CA PRO A 56 -18.48 -9.10 10.13
C PRO A 56 -19.48 -9.08 8.97
N ILE A 57 -19.76 -10.24 8.38
CA ILE A 57 -20.86 -10.37 7.43
C ILE A 57 -22.11 -10.50 8.30
N ARG A 58 -22.97 -9.47 8.30
CA ARG A 58 -24.32 -9.60 8.85
C ARG A 58 -25.14 -10.40 7.83
N LYS A 59 -25.76 -11.48 8.29
CA LYS A 59 -26.70 -12.27 7.50
C LYS A 59 -28.07 -11.59 7.54
#